data_AF-A0AAJ2H694-F1
#
_entry.id   AF-A0AAJ2H694-F1
#
_cell.length_a   1.000
_cell.length_b   1.000
_cell.length_c   1.000
_cell.angle_alpha   90.00
_cell.angle_beta   90.00
_cell.angle_gamma   90.00
#
_symmetry.space_group_name_H-M   'P 1'
#
loop_
_entity.id
_entity.type
_entity.pdbx_description
1 polymer ?
#
loop_
_entity_poly.entity_id
_entity_poly.type
_entity_poly.pdbx_seq_one_letter_code
_entity_poly.pdbx_strand_id
1 'polypeptide(L)'
;MICQFDIKPYLGAGDLRFGMTHAMVEELIGAASRKKKGFLGETIEYRRENGLLTTYGLDTNELVEVGFSRNILELEYEGIKLFTDPPRDVFSSLVNIDGSPYESVGFIVLLNLGMTLTGFHDDDIYQRAVTVFERGRWDGELSDLKPFDLVNF
;
A
#
# COMPACT_ATOMS: atom_id res chain seq x y z
N MET A 1 -15.56 12.16 12.06
CA MET A 1 -15.80 11.73 10.67
C MET A 1 -14.82 10.60 10.39
N ILE A 2 -15.29 9.39 10.07
CA ILE A 2 -14.38 8.29 9.72
C ILE A 2 -13.95 8.58 8.27
N CYS A 3 -12.67 8.84 8.02
CA CYS A 3 -12.17 9.09 6.68
C CYS A 3 -12.00 7.73 5.99
N GLN A 4 -12.92 7.37 5.10
CA GLN A 4 -12.84 6.10 4.36
C GLN A 4 -11.69 6.15 3.34
N PHE A 5 -10.84 5.12 3.33
CA PHE A 5 -9.75 4.99 2.37
C PHE A 5 -10.17 4.02 1.27
N ASP A 6 -10.81 4.56 0.24
CA ASP A 6 -11.05 3.83 -1.01
C ASP A 6 -9.79 3.90 -1.90
N ILE A 7 -9.21 2.74 -2.21
CA ILE A 7 -8.00 2.65 -3.04
C ILE A 7 -8.36 2.94 -4.50
N LYS A 8 -7.61 3.88 -5.09
CA LYS A 8 -7.68 4.19 -6.52
C LYS A 8 -6.33 3.85 -7.15
N PRO A 9 -6.24 2.74 -7.91
CA PRO A 9 -5.00 2.26 -8.50
C PRO A 9 -4.19 3.40 -9.13
N TYR A 10 -2.91 3.51 -8.74
CA TYR A 10 -1.97 4.52 -9.24
C TYR A 10 -2.36 6.00 -9.03
N LEU A 11 -3.43 6.28 -8.30
CA LEU A 11 -3.86 7.64 -7.96
C LEU A 11 -3.70 7.94 -6.48
N GLY A 12 -3.92 6.96 -5.61
CA GLY A 12 -3.79 7.08 -4.15
C GLY A 12 -4.91 6.36 -3.41
N ALA A 13 -5.30 6.87 -2.24
CA ALA A 13 -6.35 6.27 -1.41
C ALA A 13 -7.16 7.34 -0.65
N GLY A 14 -8.48 7.25 -0.68
CA GLY A 14 -9.38 8.26 -0.11
C GLY A 14 -9.17 9.62 -0.78
N ASP A 15 -8.75 10.62 -0.02
CA ASP A 15 -8.39 11.96 -0.52
C ASP A 15 -6.88 12.13 -0.79
N LEU A 16 -6.03 11.19 -0.34
CA LEU A 16 -4.60 11.23 -0.63
C LEU A 16 -4.36 10.96 -2.11
N ARG A 17 -3.53 11.78 -2.74
CA ARG A 17 -3.10 11.61 -4.13
C ARG A 17 -1.59 11.59 -4.23
N PHE A 18 -1.05 10.74 -5.09
CA PHE A 18 0.36 10.81 -5.44
C PHE A 18 0.69 12.18 -6.06
N GLY A 19 1.92 12.66 -5.86
CA GLY A 19 2.33 14.02 -6.20
C GLY A 19 2.02 15.06 -5.11
N MET A 20 1.27 14.73 -4.06
CA MET A 20 1.00 15.67 -2.96
C MET A 20 2.26 15.98 -2.15
N THR A 21 2.43 17.24 -1.78
CA THR A 21 3.51 17.65 -0.87
C THR A 21 3.19 17.29 0.58
N HIS A 22 4.21 17.29 1.45
CA HIS A 22 4.05 17.11 2.89
C HIS A 22 2.97 17.99 3.51
N ALA A 23 2.92 19.27 3.13
CA ALA A 23 1.97 20.24 3.67
C ALA A 23 0.53 19.89 3.29
N MET A 24 0.31 19.47 2.04
CA MET A 24 -1.01 19.05 1.57
C MET A 24 -1.48 17.79 2.28
N VAL A 25 -0.60 16.81 2.46
CA VAL A 25 -0.92 15.58 3.22
C VAL A 25 -1.23 15.92 4.68
N GLU A 26 -0.45 16.81 5.30
CA GLU A 26 -0.68 17.25 6.68
C GLU A 26 -2.01 17.99 6.87
N GLU A 27 -2.41 18.82 5.90
CA GLU A 27 -3.71 19.49 5.92
C GLU A 27 -4.89 18.50 5.84
N LEU A 28 -4.74 17.43 5.05
CA LEU A 28 -5.80 16.44 4.84
C LEU A 28 -5.96 15.46 6.01
N ILE A 29 -4.85 14.90 6.48
CA ILE A 29 -4.87 13.77 7.43
C ILE A 29 -4.13 14.05 8.75
N GLY A 30 -3.76 15.30 8.98
CA GLY A 30 -3.08 15.78 10.18
C GLY A 30 -1.56 15.60 10.14
N ALA A 31 -0.90 16.17 11.14
CA ALA A 31 0.55 16.13 11.26
C ALA A 31 1.07 14.71 11.49
N ALA A 32 2.27 14.45 10.96
CA ALA A 32 2.98 13.21 11.23
C ALA A 32 3.37 13.12 12.72
N SER A 33 3.14 11.97 13.35
CA SER A 33 3.62 11.71 14.71
C SER A 33 5.12 11.42 14.75
N ARG A 34 5.67 10.94 13.64
CA ARG A 34 7.10 10.63 13.48
C ARG A 34 7.50 10.74 12.01
N LYS A 35 8.77 11.09 11.78
CA LYS A 35 9.43 11.01 10.47
C LYS A 35 10.67 10.13 10.55
N LYS A 36 10.99 9.39 9.50
CA LYS A 36 12.19 8.56 9.36
C LYS A 36 12.72 8.66 7.93
N LYS A 37 14.01 8.40 7.74
CA LYS A 37 14.57 8.10 6.42
C LYS A 37 14.43 6.62 6.08
N GLY A 38 13.89 6.33 4.90
CA GLY A 38 13.84 5.01 4.30
C GLY A 38 15.23 4.51 3.90
N PHE A 39 15.31 3.25 3.47
CA PHE A 39 16.59 2.63 3.10
C PHE A 39 17.31 3.39 1.98
N LEU A 40 16.55 3.88 1.00
CA LEU A 40 17.05 4.66 -0.13
C LEU A 40 17.11 6.18 0.15
N GLY A 41 16.94 6.61 1.40
CA GLY A 41 17.02 8.03 1.80
C GLY A 41 15.72 8.83 1.67
N GLU A 42 14.66 8.21 1.16
CA GLU A 42 13.31 8.78 1.08
C GLU A 42 12.76 9.17 2.45
N THR A 43 11.82 10.11 2.48
CA THR A 43 11.18 10.50 3.74
C THR A 43 9.95 9.63 3.96
N ILE A 44 9.86 8.99 5.13
CA ILE A 44 8.68 8.24 5.55
C ILE A 44 8.08 8.96 6.75
N GLU A 45 6.81 9.28 6.68
CA GLU A 45 6.05 9.85 7.78
C GLU A 45 5.03 8.85 8.31
N TYR A 46 4.89 8.82 9.63
CA TYR A 46 4.01 7.92 10.35
C TYR A 46 2.86 8.71 10.97
N ARG A 47 1.66 8.16 10.87
CA ARG A 47 0.41 8.67 11.46
C ARG A 47 -0.40 7.51 12.02
N ARG A 48 -1.44 7.83 12.80
CA ARG A 48 -2.43 6.87 13.31
C ARG A 48 -1.81 5.63 13.96
N GLU A 49 -1.00 5.85 15.00
CA GLU A 49 -0.33 4.77 15.73
C GLU A 49 0.57 3.88 14.85
N ASN A 50 1.23 4.49 13.86
CA ASN A 50 2.04 3.82 12.83
C ASN A 50 1.23 2.93 11.87
N GLY A 51 -0.10 3.08 11.84
CA GLY A 51 -0.96 2.36 10.90
C GLY A 51 -1.04 2.99 9.52
N LEU A 52 -0.70 4.28 9.40
CA LEU A 52 -0.71 5.01 8.14
C LEU A 52 0.68 5.60 7.88
N LEU A 53 1.30 5.15 6.81
CA LEU A 53 2.62 5.58 6.37
C LEU A 53 2.49 6.33 5.04
N THR A 54 3.21 7.42 4.90
CA THR A 54 3.34 8.14 3.63
C THR A 54 4.81 8.27 3.28
N THR A 55 5.21 7.74 2.12
CA THR A 55 6.58 7.82 1.59
C THR A 55 6.65 8.93 0.56
N TYR A 56 7.69 9.75 0.65
CA TYR A 56 7.94 10.85 -0.27
C TYR A 56 9.21 10.60 -1.07
N GLY A 57 9.09 10.75 -2.40
CA GLY A 57 10.16 10.49 -3.35
C GLY A 57 11.39 11.34 -3.05
N LEU A 58 12.58 10.77 -3.25
CA LEU A 58 13.84 11.42 -2.90
C LEU A 58 14.07 12.72 -3.71
N ASP A 59 13.78 12.67 -5.01
CA ASP A 59 14.06 13.76 -5.95
C ASP A 59 12.91 14.77 -6.04
N THR A 60 11.67 14.29 -5.98
CA THR A 60 10.46 15.12 -6.11
C THR A 60 10.03 15.72 -4.77
N ASN A 61 10.31 15.03 -3.67
CA ASN A 61 9.79 15.34 -2.33
C ASN A 61 8.24 15.39 -2.29
N GLU A 62 7.61 14.56 -3.13
CA GLU A 62 6.17 14.40 -3.28
C GLU A 62 5.75 12.98 -2.87
N LEU A 63 4.47 12.80 -2.52
CA LEU A 63 3.91 11.52 -2.10
C LEU A 63 3.97 10.49 -3.22
N VAL A 64 4.64 9.36 -2.99
CA VAL A 64 4.83 8.27 -3.97
C VAL A 64 4.25 6.93 -3.50
N GLU A 65 4.10 6.74 -2.18
CA GLU A 65 3.48 5.56 -1.60
C GLU A 65 2.62 5.90 -0.38
N VAL A 66 1.57 5.11 -0.16
CA VAL A 66 0.80 5.12 1.09
C VAL A 66 0.70 3.70 1.62
N GLY A 67 1.28 3.48 2.80
CA GLY A 67 1.25 2.21 3.51
C GLY A 67 0.15 2.20 4.57
N PHE A 68 -0.56 1.07 4.66
CA PHE A 68 -1.64 0.84 5.60
C PHE A 68 -1.37 -0.45 6.38
N SER A 69 -1.55 -0.40 7.69
CA SER A 69 -1.53 -1.58 8.55
C SER A 69 -2.94 -1.94 9.04
N ARG A 70 -3.08 -3.15 9.56
CA ARG A 70 -4.35 -3.75 10.02
C ARG A 70 -5.22 -2.93 10.99
N ASN A 71 -4.71 -1.88 11.61
CA ASN A 71 -5.48 -0.98 12.47
C ASN A 71 -6.26 0.09 11.68
N ILE A 72 -6.04 0.22 10.36
CA ILE A 72 -6.80 1.10 9.46
C ILE A 72 -7.99 0.32 8.90
N LEU A 73 -9.03 0.14 9.71
CA LEU A 73 -10.18 -0.74 9.42
C LEU A 73 -11.05 -0.26 8.26
N GLU A 74 -10.92 1.01 7.89
CA GLU A 74 -11.67 1.69 6.84
C GLU A 74 -11.02 1.65 5.44
N LEU A 75 -9.96 0.84 5.26
CA LEU A 75 -9.33 0.63 3.95
C LEU A 75 -10.14 -0.36 3.11
N GLU A 76 -10.50 0.04 1.90
CA GLU A 76 -11.24 -0.79 0.95
C GLU A 76 -10.76 -0.62 -0.50
N TYR A 77 -11.11 -1.60 -1.33
CA TYR A 77 -10.96 -1.56 -2.78
C TYR A 77 -12.20 -2.19 -3.41
N GLU A 78 -12.95 -1.42 -4.21
CA GLU A 78 -14.18 -1.89 -4.88
C GLU A 78 -15.18 -2.61 -3.94
N GLY A 79 -15.28 -2.13 -2.69
CA GLY A 79 -16.15 -2.68 -1.65
C GLY A 79 -15.58 -3.86 -0.86
N ILE A 80 -14.40 -4.37 -1.21
CA ILE A 80 -13.65 -5.36 -0.42
C ILE A 80 -12.99 -4.64 0.75
N LYS A 81 -13.22 -5.07 1.99
CA LYS A 81 -12.62 -4.43 3.17
C LYS A 81 -11.34 -5.14 3.58
N LEU A 82 -10.19 -4.57 3.23
CA LEU A 82 -8.91 -5.29 3.20
C LEU A 82 -8.48 -5.85 4.56
N PHE A 83 -8.86 -5.21 5.67
CA PHE A 83 -8.46 -5.66 7.02
C PHE A 83 -9.58 -6.27 7.86
N THR A 84 -10.84 -6.16 7.44
CA THR A 84 -12.00 -6.66 8.21
C THR A 84 -12.70 -7.85 7.56
N ASP A 85 -12.56 -8.04 6.26
CA ASP A 85 -13.00 -9.26 5.58
C ASP A 85 -12.02 -10.42 5.82
N PRO A 86 -12.43 -11.69 5.60
CA PRO A 86 -11.56 -12.84 5.78
C PRO A 86 -10.27 -12.74 4.92
N PRO A 87 -9.07 -12.91 5.49
CA PRO A 87 -7.81 -12.62 4.79
C PRO A 87 -7.62 -13.39 3.48
N ARG A 88 -7.96 -14.69 3.46
CA ARG A 88 -7.84 -15.52 2.27
C ARG A 88 -8.79 -15.11 1.15
N ASP A 89 -9.99 -14.65 1.51
CA ASP A 89 -10.98 -14.18 0.55
C ASP A 89 -10.54 -12.84 -0.06
N VAL A 90 -10.03 -11.93 0.77
CA VAL A 90 -9.42 -10.67 0.32
C VAL A 90 -8.28 -10.95 -0.64
N PHE A 91 -7.33 -11.79 -0.24
CA PHE A 91 -6.16 -12.12 -1.04
C PHE A 91 -6.55 -12.73 -2.39
N SER A 92 -7.38 -13.77 -2.37
CA SER A 92 -7.84 -14.45 -3.59
C SER A 92 -8.57 -13.49 -4.52
N SER A 93 -9.40 -12.60 -3.97
CA SER A 93 -10.11 -11.59 -4.76
C SER A 93 -9.15 -10.62 -5.44
N LEU A 94 -8.25 -10.00 -4.68
CA LEU A 94 -7.30 -9.01 -5.21
C LEU A 94 -6.36 -9.61 -6.25
N VAL A 95 -5.86 -10.82 -6.01
CA VAL A 95 -4.97 -11.49 -6.97
C VAL A 95 -5.73 -11.88 -8.25
N ASN A 96 -6.97 -12.34 -8.15
CA ASN A 96 -7.79 -12.64 -9.32
C ASN A 96 -8.13 -11.38 -10.13
N ILE A 97 -8.39 -10.25 -9.46
CA ILE A 97 -8.65 -8.97 -10.13
C ILE A 97 -7.36 -8.46 -10.80
N ASP A 98 -6.21 -8.58 -10.15
CA ASP A 98 -4.92 -8.21 -10.73
C ASP A 98 -4.59 -9.09 -11.95
N GLY A 99 -4.80 -10.40 -11.86
CA GLY A 99 -4.65 -11.37 -12.94
C GLY A 99 -3.21 -11.76 -13.28
N SER A 100 -2.21 -11.02 -12.80
CA SER A 100 -0.79 -11.33 -13.02
C SER A 100 0.06 -10.92 -11.80
N PRO A 101 -0.18 -11.53 -10.63
CA PRO A 101 0.55 -11.21 -9.41
C PRO A 101 2.03 -11.59 -9.51
N TYR A 102 2.87 -10.81 -8.83
CA TYR A 102 4.27 -11.13 -8.62
C TYR A 102 4.56 -11.34 -7.14
N GLU A 103 5.67 -12.00 -6.85
CA GLU A 103 6.26 -12.12 -5.53
C GLU A 103 7.65 -11.47 -5.51
N SER A 104 7.93 -10.73 -4.44
CA SER A 104 9.25 -10.17 -4.15
C SER A 104 9.46 -10.09 -2.64
N VAL A 105 10.50 -10.71 -2.10
CA VAL A 105 10.94 -10.58 -0.69
C VAL A 105 9.78 -10.63 0.34
N GLY A 106 8.85 -11.58 0.22
CA GLY A 106 7.70 -11.73 1.13
C GLY A 106 6.56 -10.72 0.91
N PHE A 107 6.56 -10.04 -0.24
CA PHE A 107 5.47 -9.21 -0.73
C PHE A 107 4.83 -9.86 -1.94
N ILE A 108 3.51 -9.76 -2.03
CA ILE A 108 2.79 -9.97 -3.28
C ILE A 108 2.57 -8.62 -3.93
N VAL A 109 3.08 -8.45 -5.14
CA VAL A 109 3.05 -7.21 -5.91
C VAL A 109 1.98 -7.33 -6.99
N LEU A 110 0.95 -6.50 -6.88
CA LEU A 110 -0.19 -6.44 -7.79
C LEU A 110 -0.02 -5.22 -8.71
N LEU A 111 0.76 -5.39 -9.77
CA LEU A 111 1.11 -4.29 -10.67
C LEU A 111 -0.10 -3.77 -11.44
N ASN A 112 -1.12 -4.56 -11.78
CA ASN A 112 -2.29 -3.99 -12.46
C ASN A 112 -3.12 -3.10 -11.51
N LEU A 113 -3.02 -3.35 -10.21
CA LEU A 113 -3.71 -2.59 -9.16
C LEU A 113 -2.87 -1.50 -8.49
N GLY A 114 -1.56 -1.45 -8.74
CA GLY A 114 -0.67 -0.47 -8.12
C GLY A 114 -0.56 -0.62 -6.61
N MET A 115 -0.54 -1.86 -6.10
CA MET A 115 -0.43 -2.12 -4.66
C MET A 115 0.40 -3.38 -4.32
N THR A 116 0.91 -3.44 -3.09
CA THR A 116 1.55 -4.64 -2.53
C THR A 116 0.78 -5.15 -1.32
N LEU A 117 0.80 -6.47 -1.12
CA LEU A 117 0.22 -7.17 0.02
C LEU A 117 1.30 -7.92 0.81
N THR A 118 1.26 -7.82 2.14
CA THR A 118 2.12 -8.60 3.06
C THR A 118 1.24 -9.26 4.12
N GLY A 119 1.59 -10.45 4.61
CA GLY A 119 0.84 -11.14 5.68
C GLY A 119 -0.51 -11.74 5.25
N PHE A 120 -0.89 -11.60 3.97
CA PHE A 120 -2.13 -12.14 3.42
C PHE A 120 -1.96 -13.56 2.85
N HIS A 121 -0.73 -13.95 2.50
CA HIS A 121 -0.40 -15.18 1.77
C HIS A 121 0.31 -16.24 2.64
N ASP A 122 0.52 -15.96 3.92
CA ASP A 122 1.28 -16.82 4.85
C ASP A 122 0.57 -16.99 6.21
N ASP A 123 -0.71 -16.61 6.28
CA ASP A 123 -1.54 -16.58 7.48
C ASP A 123 -0.94 -15.77 8.66
N ASP A 124 0.05 -14.88 8.43
CA ASP A 124 0.60 -13.99 9.46
C ASP A 124 -0.25 -12.72 9.62
N ILE A 125 -1.29 -12.84 10.46
CA ILE A 125 -2.24 -11.78 10.75
C ILE A 125 -1.56 -10.51 11.33
N TYR A 126 -0.40 -10.64 11.97
CA TYR A 126 0.31 -9.48 12.55
C TYR A 126 1.12 -8.70 11.53
N GLN A 127 1.50 -9.33 10.42
CA GLN A 127 2.23 -8.70 9.33
C GLN A 127 1.33 -8.15 8.21
N ARG A 128 0.00 -8.22 8.38
CA ARG A 128 -0.93 -7.69 7.38
C ARG A 128 -0.76 -6.20 7.13
N ALA A 129 -0.31 -5.89 5.93
CA ALA A 129 -0.11 -4.54 5.43
C ALA A 129 -0.44 -4.47 3.94
N VAL A 130 -0.87 -3.29 3.52
CA VAL A 130 -1.18 -2.94 2.13
C VAL A 130 -0.46 -1.65 1.82
N THR A 131 0.31 -1.59 0.74
CA THR A 131 0.94 -0.34 0.28
C THR A 131 0.48 -0.06 -1.12
N VAL A 132 -0.11 1.12 -1.35
CA VAL A 132 -0.42 1.61 -2.70
C VAL A 132 0.73 2.50 -3.18
N PHE A 133 1.01 2.47 -4.47
CA PHE A 133 2.14 3.19 -5.05
C PHE A 133 1.81 3.87 -6.38
N GLU A 134 2.59 4.90 -6.71
CA GLU A 134 2.48 5.62 -7.97
C GLU A 134 2.96 4.78 -9.17
N ARG A 135 2.56 5.19 -10.38
CA ARG A 135 2.98 4.49 -11.59
C ARG A 135 4.48 4.65 -11.80
N GLY A 136 5.15 3.57 -12.16
CA GLY A 136 6.59 3.54 -12.37
C GLY A 136 7.40 3.17 -11.12
N ARG A 137 6.75 3.08 -9.95
CA ARG A 137 7.44 2.86 -8.67
C ARG A 137 8.23 1.54 -8.61
N TRP A 138 7.76 0.52 -9.30
CA TRP A 138 8.35 -0.81 -9.34
C TRP A 138 9.08 -1.11 -10.66
N ASP A 139 9.20 -0.12 -11.57
CA ASP A 139 9.75 -0.35 -12.91
C ASP A 139 11.22 -0.79 -12.88
N GLY A 140 11.98 -0.33 -11.88
CA GLY A 140 13.39 -0.67 -11.70
C GLY A 140 13.62 -2.11 -11.23
N GLU A 141 12.63 -2.70 -10.59
CA GLU A 141 12.68 -4.02 -9.95
C GLU A 141 11.97 -5.10 -10.77
N LEU A 142 11.33 -4.75 -11.89
CA LEU A 142 10.54 -5.69 -12.71
C LEU A 142 11.31 -6.95 -13.11
N SER A 143 12.62 -6.84 -13.38
CA SER A 143 13.45 -7.99 -13.75
C SER A 143 13.67 -8.98 -12.61
N ASP A 144 13.51 -8.53 -11.37
CA ASP A 144 13.77 -9.30 -10.16
C ASP A 144 12.48 -9.91 -9.58
N LEU A 145 11.32 -9.44 -10.05
CA LEU A 145 10.01 -9.97 -9.70
C LEU A 145 9.80 -11.37 -10.25
N LYS A 146 9.28 -12.27 -9.40
CA LYS A 146 8.90 -13.62 -9.80
C LYS A 146 7.38 -13.70 -9.95
N PRO A 147 6.84 -14.30 -11.02
CA PRO A 147 5.41 -14.57 -11.07
C PRO A 147 4.97 -15.36 -9.84
N PHE A 148 3.88 -14.95 -9.20
CA PHE A 148 3.33 -15.67 -8.06
C PHE A 148 2.50 -16.86 -8.55
N ASP A 149 2.74 -18.03 -7.98
CA ASP A 149 2.07 -19.27 -8.37
C ASP A 149 0.74 -19.45 -7.64
N LEU A 150 -0.35 -19.11 -8.33
CA LEU A 150 -1.72 -19.28 -7.85
C LEU A 150 -2.17 -20.73 -7.73
N VAL A 151 -1.54 -21.68 -8.42
CA VAL A 151 -2.02 -23.07 -8.49
C VAL A 151 -1.74 -23.82 -7.19
N ASN A 152 -0.73 -23.39 -6.45
CA ASN A 152 -0.28 -24.02 -5.21
C ASN A 152 -0.64 -23.21 -3.95
N PHE A 153 -1.48 -22.17 -4.10
CA PHE A 153 -1.99 -21.32 -3.02
C PHE A 153 -3.42 -21.72 -2.64
#